data_AF-A0A7J4XLS2-F1
#
_entry.id   AF-A0A7J4XLS2-F1
#
_cell.length_a   1.000
_cell.length_b   1.000
_cell.length_c   1.000
_cell.angle_alpha   90.00
_cell.angle_beta   90.00
_cell.angle_gamma   90.00
#
_symmetry.space_group_name_H-M   'P 1'
#
loop_
_entity.id
_entity.type
_entity.pdbx_description
1 polymer ?
#
loop_
_entity_poly.entity_id
_entity_poly.type
_entity_poly.pdbx_seq_one_letter_code
_entity_poly.pdbx_strand_id
1 'polypeptide(L)'
;MEMYIGKLLPNGQVQHINVDYNVYSCTTGICLKNFYKTGKRVDDLLALGNLYKLGPTPYGKYTNGDDKVHCDAYIRDNNNKPKGNRAETCPSKDTFFALGHYVFLYQDGCWFTKGADGIVNMSSPAYLYCIARKEKNGIDGLTVKTLDKDGLHNVDIQDDIKSWSELETKAKQEEKCFYVFRKNRLVAALNQTNYHIN
;
A
#
# COMPACT_ATOMS: atom_id res chain seq x y z
N MET A 1 6.42 10.74 3.23
CA MET A 1 5.00 10.74 2.78
C MET A 1 4.18 10.50 4.04
N GLU A 2 3.37 11.47 4.48
CA GLU A 2 2.73 11.39 5.80
C GLU A 2 1.46 10.55 5.76
N MET A 3 1.35 9.62 6.71
CA MET A 3 0.21 8.73 6.89
C MET A 3 -0.33 8.85 8.30
N TYR A 4 -1.65 8.89 8.43
CA TYR A 4 -2.31 9.05 9.70
C TYR A 4 -3.29 7.91 9.96
N ILE A 5 -3.20 7.32 11.16
CA ILE A 5 -4.12 6.28 11.65
C ILE A 5 -4.82 6.85 12.88
N GLY A 6 -6.14 6.84 12.88
CA GLY A 6 -6.92 7.41 13.97
C GLY A 6 -8.16 6.61 14.32
N LYS A 7 -8.73 6.92 15.47
CA LYS A 7 -9.96 6.36 16.00
C LYS A 7 -10.89 7.48 16.46
N LEU A 8 -12.16 7.39 16.07
CA LEU A 8 -13.20 8.29 16.57
C LEU A 8 -13.47 7.99 18.05
N LEU A 9 -13.40 9.04 18.86
CA LEU A 9 -13.72 8.99 20.28
C LEU A 9 -15.21 9.32 20.52
N PRO A 10 -15.80 8.90 21.65
CA PRO A 10 -17.20 9.18 21.97
C PRO A 10 -17.56 10.67 22.02
N ASN A 11 -16.59 11.54 22.29
CA ASN A 11 -16.76 13.00 22.32
C ASN A 11 -16.70 13.66 20.92
N GLY A 12 -16.59 12.86 19.84
CA GLY A 12 -16.51 13.35 18.46
C GLY A 12 -15.11 13.74 17.99
N GLN A 13 -14.11 13.76 18.88
CA GLN A 13 -12.71 13.98 18.52
C GLN A 13 -12.09 12.71 17.90
N VAL A 14 -10.98 12.87 17.21
CA VAL A 14 -10.21 11.74 16.67
C VAL A 14 -8.86 11.68 17.36
N GLN A 15 -8.56 10.59 18.06
CA GLN A 15 -7.20 10.30 18.52
C GLN A 15 -6.42 9.65 17.38
N HIS A 16 -5.20 10.10 17.11
CA HIS A 16 -4.41 9.59 15.98
C HIS A 16 -2.91 9.53 16.24
N ILE A 17 -2.24 8.73 15.41
CA ILE A 17 -0.79 8.61 15.31
C ILE A 17 -0.35 8.82 13.86
N ASN A 18 0.91 9.19 13.66
CA ASN A 18 1.57 9.23 12.36
C ASN A 18 2.38 7.95 12.09
N VAL A 19 2.47 7.55 10.82
CA VAL A 19 3.37 6.49 10.33
C VAL A 19 4.26 7.03 9.20
N ASP A 20 5.58 6.99 9.40
CA ASP A 20 6.53 7.62 8.47
C ASP A 20 6.95 6.75 7.29
N TYR A 21 7.30 5.49 7.57
CA TYR A 21 7.70 4.54 6.55
C TYR A 21 6.48 3.77 6.04
N ASN A 22 6.09 4.10 4.82
CA ASN A 22 5.19 3.25 4.07
C ASN A 22 5.66 3.09 2.63
N VAL A 23 5.79 1.83 2.23
CA VAL A 23 6.09 1.46 0.86
C VAL A 23 4.84 1.59 -0.01
N TYR A 24 3.63 1.33 0.52
CA TYR A 24 2.35 1.45 -0.21
C TYR A 24 1.12 1.61 0.69
N SER A 25 0.29 2.63 0.43
CA SER A 25 -0.96 2.87 1.18
C SER A 25 -1.98 1.73 1.14
N CYS A 26 -2.01 0.92 0.07
CA CYS A 26 -2.86 -0.26 -0.02
C CYS A 26 -2.47 -1.35 0.99
N THR A 27 -1.17 -1.54 1.25
CA THR A 27 -0.68 -2.56 2.20
C THR A 27 -1.04 -2.20 3.64
N THR A 28 -0.98 -0.90 4.00
CA THR A 28 -1.46 -0.41 5.30
C THR A 28 -2.96 -0.64 5.46
N GLY A 29 -3.76 -0.28 4.45
CA GLY A 29 -5.20 -0.48 4.52
C GLY A 29 -5.58 -1.94 4.74
N ILE A 30 -4.91 -2.86 4.05
CA ILE A 30 -5.08 -4.31 4.23
C ILE A 30 -4.66 -4.75 5.64
N CYS A 31 -3.51 -4.28 6.13
CA CYS A 31 -3.01 -4.60 7.47
C CYS A 31 -4.02 -4.17 8.55
N LEU A 32 -4.49 -2.93 8.50
CA LEU A 32 -5.50 -2.39 9.42
C LEU A 32 -6.79 -3.22 9.40
N LYS A 33 -7.33 -3.49 8.20
CA LYS A 33 -8.56 -4.26 8.05
C LYS A 33 -8.44 -5.69 8.57
N ASN A 34 -7.30 -6.34 8.35
CA ASN A 34 -7.13 -7.75 8.68
C ASN A 34 -6.75 -7.99 10.13
N PHE A 35 -5.92 -7.11 10.69
CA PHE A 35 -5.32 -7.34 12.01
C PHE A 35 -5.86 -6.41 13.09
N TYR A 36 -6.41 -5.24 12.76
CA TYR A 36 -6.90 -4.26 13.73
C TYR A 36 -8.43 -4.14 13.67
N LYS A 37 -9.12 -5.25 13.95
CA LYS A 37 -10.58 -5.39 13.78
C LYS A 37 -11.42 -4.92 14.96
N THR A 38 -10.81 -4.73 16.13
CA THR A 38 -11.53 -4.43 17.37
C THR A 38 -11.08 -3.10 17.95
N GLY A 39 -12.02 -2.41 18.61
CA GLY A 39 -11.74 -1.11 19.21
C GLY A 39 -10.57 -1.17 20.18
N LYS A 40 -10.51 -2.23 21.00
CA LYS A 40 -9.40 -2.48 21.94
C LYS A 40 -8.06 -2.60 21.23
N ARG A 41 -7.98 -3.36 20.14
CA ARG A 41 -6.71 -3.56 19.43
C ARG A 41 -6.24 -2.29 18.72
N VAL A 42 -7.18 -1.44 18.30
CA VAL A 42 -6.88 -0.10 17.79
C VAL A 42 -6.40 0.81 18.92
N ASP A 43 -6.99 0.75 20.12
CA ASP A 43 -6.49 1.50 21.27
C ASP A 43 -5.05 1.09 21.62
N ASP A 44 -4.78 -0.21 21.63
CA ASP A 44 -3.43 -0.75 21.88
C ASP A 44 -2.43 -0.31 20.79
N LEU A 45 -2.87 -0.13 19.54
CA LEU A 45 -2.06 0.45 18.46
C LEU A 45 -1.74 1.92 18.72
N LEU A 46 -2.76 2.73 19.00
CA LEU A 46 -2.60 4.17 19.24
C LEU A 46 -1.75 4.44 20.49
N ALA A 47 -1.80 3.55 21.49
CA ALA A 47 -0.97 3.63 22.69
C ALA A 47 0.54 3.49 22.42
N LEU A 48 0.95 2.90 21.29
CA LEU A 48 2.36 2.86 20.87
C LEU A 48 2.91 4.24 20.50
N GLY A 49 2.02 5.18 20.15
CA GLY A 49 2.40 6.46 19.58
C GLY A 49 2.76 6.37 18.09
N ASN A 50 3.48 7.37 17.60
CA ASN A 50 3.95 7.45 16.23
C ASN A 50 4.86 6.26 15.90
N LEU A 51 4.73 5.78 14.66
CA LEU A 51 5.43 4.60 14.17
C LEU A 51 6.38 4.99 13.06
N TYR A 52 7.53 4.32 13.02
CA TYR A 52 8.26 4.22 11.77
C TYR A 52 7.49 3.32 10.80
N LYS A 53 7.13 2.10 11.21
CA LYS A 53 6.47 1.10 10.35
C LYS A 53 5.28 0.44 11.04
N LEU A 54 4.17 0.29 10.31
CA LEU A 54 3.03 -0.51 10.76
C LEU A 54 3.29 -2.01 10.55
N GLY A 55 3.11 -2.81 11.60
CA GLY A 55 3.06 -4.27 11.53
C GLY A 55 1.65 -4.82 11.80
N PRO A 56 1.42 -6.13 11.61
CA PRO A 56 0.20 -6.83 12.00
C PRO A 56 -0.14 -6.83 13.51
N THR A 57 0.84 -6.65 14.39
CA THR A 57 0.58 -6.67 15.84
C THR A 57 1.12 -5.44 16.57
N PRO A 58 0.31 -4.84 17.47
CA PRO A 58 0.80 -3.78 18.36
C PRO A 58 1.58 -4.33 19.56
N TYR A 59 1.55 -5.65 19.79
CA TYR A 59 2.20 -6.31 20.92
C TYR A 59 3.55 -6.89 20.55
N GLY A 60 4.48 -7.00 21.50
CA GLY A 60 5.85 -7.46 21.25
C GLY A 60 6.77 -6.31 20.84
N LYS A 61 8.08 -6.55 20.73
CA LYS A 61 9.04 -5.56 20.26
C LYS A 61 9.45 -5.84 18.83
N TYR A 62 9.70 -4.78 18.07
CA TYR A 62 10.33 -4.91 16.76
C TYR A 62 11.75 -5.45 16.91
N THR A 63 12.13 -6.37 16.02
CA THR A 63 13.44 -7.04 16.09
C THR A 63 14.45 -6.48 15.09
N ASN A 64 14.14 -6.47 13.80
CA ASN A 64 14.99 -5.94 12.73
C ASN A 64 14.20 -5.76 11.42
N GLY A 65 14.88 -5.37 10.33
CA GLY A 65 14.29 -5.13 9.01
C GLY A 65 13.48 -6.31 8.41
N ASP A 66 13.79 -7.54 8.81
CA ASP A 66 13.08 -8.74 8.36
C ASP A 66 11.81 -9.03 9.18
N ASP A 67 11.59 -8.26 10.26
CA ASP A 67 10.37 -8.34 11.06
C ASP A 67 9.17 -7.82 10.26
N LYS A 68 8.27 -8.76 9.97
CA LYS A 68 7.02 -8.55 9.24
C LYS A 68 5.80 -8.58 10.15
N VAL A 69 5.99 -8.71 11.46
CA VAL A 69 4.93 -8.98 12.43
C VAL A 69 4.71 -7.77 13.33
N HIS A 70 5.78 -7.22 13.90
CA HIS A 70 5.69 -6.16 14.89
C HIS A 70 5.63 -4.77 14.24
N CYS A 71 4.88 -3.85 14.85
CA CYS A 71 5.08 -2.43 14.57
C CYS A 71 6.49 -2.01 14.97
N ASP A 72 7.09 -1.07 14.23
CA ASP A 72 8.30 -0.36 14.63
C ASP A 72 7.88 0.99 15.23
N ALA A 73 7.77 1.04 16.55
CA ALA A 73 7.22 2.18 17.29
C ALA A 73 8.33 3.09 17.83
N TYR A 74 8.22 4.39 17.60
CA TYR A 74 9.27 5.33 17.95
C TYR A 74 9.62 5.32 19.44
N ILE A 75 8.62 5.29 20.31
CA ILE A 75 8.84 5.33 21.76
C ILE A 75 9.38 3.99 22.26
N ARG A 76 8.78 2.86 21.84
CA ARG A 76 9.06 1.54 22.39
C ARG A 76 10.35 0.91 21.84
N ASP A 77 10.59 1.07 20.54
CA ASP A 77 11.64 0.34 19.82
C ASP A 77 12.83 1.24 19.46
N ASN A 78 12.59 2.54 19.20
CA ASN A 78 13.62 3.49 18.79
C ASN A 78 14.08 4.43 19.92
N ASN A 79 13.63 4.20 21.16
CA ASN A 79 13.95 5.00 22.34
C ASN A 79 13.68 6.52 22.19
N ASN A 80 12.74 6.90 21.32
CA ASN A 80 12.36 8.30 21.19
C ASN A 80 11.61 8.81 22.41
N LYS A 81 11.75 10.11 22.69
CA LYS A 81 11.03 10.76 23.79
C LYS A 81 9.51 10.72 23.52
N PRO A 82 8.67 10.49 24.55
CA PRO A 82 7.22 10.50 24.37
C PRO A 82 6.66 11.83 23.86
N LYS A 83 7.27 12.95 24.22
CA LYS A 83 6.86 14.27 23.73
C LYS A 83 7.08 14.34 22.21
N GLY A 84 6.02 14.62 21.46
CA GLY A 84 6.03 14.64 19.99
C GLY A 84 5.88 13.26 19.32
N ASN A 85 5.81 12.18 20.10
CA ASN A 85 5.59 10.83 19.56
C ASN A 85 4.34 10.15 20.14
N ARG A 86 3.67 10.74 21.13
CA ARG A 86 2.38 10.22 21.62
C ARG A 86 1.27 10.51 20.62
N ALA A 87 0.21 9.72 20.70
CA ALA A 87 -1.01 10.01 19.95
C ALA A 87 -1.54 11.42 20.26
N GLU A 88 -1.97 12.10 19.21
CA GLU A 88 -2.53 13.44 19.24
C GLU A 88 -4.05 13.37 19.04
N THR A 89 -4.72 14.51 19.18
CA THR A 89 -6.17 14.62 19.00
C THR A 89 -6.53 15.71 18.02
N CYS A 90 -7.36 15.35 17.04
CA CYS A 90 -8.07 16.29 16.19
C CYS A 90 -9.46 16.59 16.74
N PRO A 91 -9.98 17.82 16.60
CA PRO A 91 -11.28 18.20 17.14
C PRO A 91 -12.45 17.51 16.43
N SER A 92 -12.27 17.01 15.20
CA SER A 92 -13.34 16.37 14.42
C SER A 92 -12.78 15.37 13.38
N LYS A 93 -13.69 14.60 12.78
CA LYS A 93 -13.36 13.75 11.61
C LYS A 93 -12.86 14.56 10.43
N ASP A 94 -13.48 15.70 10.15
CA ASP A 94 -13.13 16.50 8.96
C ASP A 94 -11.72 17.08 9.09
N THR A 95 -11.36 17.55 10.29
CA THR A 95 -9.99 18.01 10.58
C THR A 95 -8.98 16.88 10.51
N PHE A 96 -9.32 15.69 11.01
CA PHE A 96 -8.46 14.51 10.88
C PHE A 96 -8.25 14.10 9.42
N PHE A 97 -9.31 14.03 8.62
CA PHE A 97 -9.17 13.75 7.20
C PHE A 97 -8.36 14.85 6.51
N ALA A 98 -8.44 16.12 6.91
CA ALA A 98 -7.63 17.18 6.31
C ALA A 98 -6.10 17.02 6.53
N LEU A 99 -5.62 16.19 7.47
CA LEU A 99 -4.19 16.06 7.79
C LEU A 99 -3.30 15.57 6.65
N GLY A 100 -3.82 14.76 5.71
CA GLY A 100 -2.98 14.23 4.64
C GLY A 100 -3.73 13.47 3.56
N HIS A 101 -2.97 12.92 2.63
CA HIS A 101 -3.50 12.09 1.54
C HIS A 101 -3.88 10.69 2.01
N TYR A 102 -3.08 10.10 2.90
CA TYR A 102 -3.31 8.74 3.39
C TYR A 102 -3.75 8.77 4.84
N VAL A 103 -5.06 8.72 5.04
CA VAL A 103 -5.69 8.84 6.35
C VAL A 103 -6.64 7.66 6.55
N PHE A 104 -6.53 6.99 7.69
CA PHE A 104 -7.33 5.82 8.06
C PHE A 104 -8.04 6.07 9.38
N LEU A 105 -9.37 6.08 9.37
CA LEU A 105 -10.20 6.29 10.56
C LEU A 105 -10.89 4.99 10.95
N TYR A 106 -10.71 4.57 12.19
CA TYR A 106 -11.54 3.54 12.80
C TYR A 106 -12.76 4.17 13.47
N GLN A 107 -13.94 3.72 13.08
CA GLN A 107 -15.22 4.15 13.65
C GLN A 107 -16.20 2.97 13.61
N ASP A 108 -16.89 2.72 14.73
CA ASP A 108 -18.00 1.76 14.82
C ASP A 108 -17.68 0.37 14.24
N GLY A 109 -16.49 -0.16 14.55
CA GLY A 109 -16.07 -1.49 14.05
C GLY A 109 -15.52 -1.51 12.62
N CYS A 110 -15.51 -0.36 11.94
CA CYS A 110 -15.14 -0.24 10.54
C CYS A 110 -13.95 0.69 10.33
N TRP A 111 -13.21 0.44 9.24
CA TRP A 111 -12.16 1.32 8.77
C TRP A 111 -12.65 2.16 7.59
N PHE A 112 -12.30 3.46 7.61
CA PHE A 112 -12.61 4.42 6.57
C PHE A 112 -11.35 5.10 6.08
N THR A 113 -11.29 5.46 4.80
CA THR A 113 -10.15 6.18 4.21
C THR A 113 -10.61 7.15 3.12
N LYS A 114 -9.72 8.03 2.66
CA LYS A 114 -9.99 8.88 1.50
C LYS A 114 -9.92 8.06 0.21
N GLY A 115 -11.00 8.07 -0.55
CA GLY A 115 -11.06 7.69 -1.96
C GLY A 115 -11.10 8.92 -2.87
N ALA A 116 -11.17 8.68 -4.19
CA ALA A 116 -11.24 9.75 -5.19
C ALA A 116 -12.49 10.64 -5.01
N ASP A 117 -13.62 10.03 -4.64
CA ASP A 117 -14.92 10.69 -4.54
C ASP A 117 -15.33 11.03 -3.09
N GLY A 118 -14.38 11.02 -2.15
CA GLY A 118 -14.62 11.33 -0.74
C GLY A 118 -14.24 10.20 0.22
N ILE A 119 -14.90 10.12 1.38
CA ILE A 119 -14.58 9.13 2.42
C ILE A 119 -15.24 7.79 2.08
N VAL A 120 -14.44 6.71 2.08
CA VAL A 120 -14.87 5.37 1.68
C VAL A 120 -14.71 4.39 2.84
N ASN A 121 -15.74 3.57 3.07
CA ASN A 121 -15.64 2.41 3.96
C ASN A 121 -14.80 1.30 3.31
N MET A 122 -13.75 0.86 3.99
CA MET A 122 -12.81 -0.14 3.48
C MET A 122 -13.37 -1.58 3.45
N SER A 123 -14.52 -1.80 4.07
CA SER A 123 -15.31 -3.03 3.93
C SER A 123 -16.28 -2.98 2.76
N SER A 124 -16.45 -1.83 2.09
CA SER A 124 -17.33 -1.73 0.93
C SER A 124 -16.81 -2.59 -0.24
N PRO A 125 -17.71 -3.23 -1.00
CA PRO A 125 -17.34 -3.96 -2.21
C PRO A 125 -16.57 -3.09 -3.22
N ALA A 126 -16.91 -1.79 -3.33
CA ALA A 126 -16.21 -0.85 -4.20
C ALA A 126 -14.75 -0.66 -3.81
N TYR A 127 -14.46 -0.46 -2.52
CA TYR A 127 -13.08 -0.37 -2.03
C TYR A 127 -12.32 -1.66 -2.29
N LEU A 128 -12.90 -2.81 -1.94
CA LEU A 128 -12.30 -4.11 -2.15
C LEU A 128 -12.01 -4.39 -3.62
N TYR A 129 -12.94 -4.03 -4.51
CA TYR A 129 -12.79 -4.14 -5.95
C TYR A 129 -11.66 -3.24 -6.46
N CYS A 130 -11.56 -1.99 -5.99
CA CYS A 130 -10.48 -1.07 -6.35
C CYS A 130 -9.10 -1.58 -5.90
N ILE A 131 -8.98 -2.12 -4.68
CA ILE A 131 -7.73 -2.71 -4.19
C ILE A 131 -7.38 -3.97 -5.00
N ALA A 132 -8.33 -4.86 -5.21
CA ALA A 132 -8.13 -6.06 -6.03
C ALA A 132 -7.78 -5.72 -7.49
N ARG A 133 -8.31 -4.60 -8.03
CA ARG A 133 -7.96 -4.10 -9.36
C ARG A 133 -6.59 -3.45 -9.43
N LYS A 134 -6.15 -2.72 -8.39
CA LYS A 134 -4.76 -2.24 -8.33
C LYS A 134 -3.77 -3.40 -8.41
N GLU A 135 -4.11 -4.57 -7.86
CA GLU A 135 -3.31 -5.80 -8.06
C GLU A 135 -3.53 -6.49 -9.43
N LYS A 136 -4.71 -6.34 -10.05
CA LYS A 136 -4.99 -6.92 -11.39
C LYS A 136 -4.52 -6.06 -12.57
N ASN A 137 -4.28 -4.77 -12.37
CA ASN A 137 -3.73 -3.87 -13.38
C ASN A 137 -2.21 -3.68 -13.24
N GLY A 138 -1.61 -4.16 -12.15
CA GLY A 138 -0.19 -3.98 -11.87
C GLY A 138 0.67 -4.81 -12.80
N ILE A 139 1.29 -4.15 -13.77
CA ILE A 139 2.53 -4.64 -14.37
C ILE A 139 3.64 -4.83 -13.31
N ASP A 140 3.41 -4.37 -12.07
CA ASP A 140 4.23 -4.61 -10.89
C ASP A 140 4.57 -6.09 -10.72
N GLY A 141 5.87 -6.36 -10.60
CA GLY A 141 6.42 -7.69 -10.46
C GLY A 141 6.38 -8.53 -11.75
N LEU A 142 6.09 -7.91 -12.90
CA LEU A 142 6.33 -8.51 -14.20
C LEU A 142 7.76 -8.22 -14.67
N THR A 143 8.35 -9.19 -15.36
CA THR A 143 9.59 -9.01 -16.11
C THR A 143 9.25 -9.12 -17.58
N VAL A 144 9.62 -8.12 -18.37
CA VAL A 144 9.39 -8.14 -19.81
C VAL A 144 10.70 -8.42 -20.51
N LYS A 145 10.65 -9.31 -21.50
CA LYS A 145 11.81 -9.73 -22.27
C LYS A 145 11.50 -9.69 -23.76
N THR A 146 12.52 -9.48 -24.57
CA THR A 146 12.47 -9.60 -26.04
C THR A 146 13.45 -10.67 -26.48
N LEU A 147 13.15 -11.33 -27.60
CA LEU A 147 14.03 -12.33 -28.21
C LEU A 147 14.63 -11.73 -29.50
N ASP A 148 15.94 -11.81 -29.64
CA ASP A 148 16.64 -11.54 -30.88
C ASP A 148 17.67 -12.66 -31.19
N LYS A 149 18.57 -12.42 -32.15
CA LYS A 149 19.60 -13.39 -32.58
C LYS A 149 20.58 -13.77 -31.47
N ASP A 150 20.79 -12.91 -30.48
CA ASP A 150 21.75 -13.08 -29.39
C ASP A 150 21.08 -13.69 -28.13
N GLY A 151 19.74 -13.77 -28.15
CA GLY A 151 18.96 -14.52 -27.17
C GLY A 151 17.85 -13.69 -26.53
N LEU A 152 17.48 -14.07 -25.29
CA LEU A 152 16.38 -13.47 -24.56
C LEU A 152 16.91 -12.36 -23.62
N HIS A 153 16.53 -11.11 -23.88
CA HIS A 153 17.02 -9.93 -23.18
C HIS A 153 15.91 -9.24 -22.39
N ASN A 154 16.25 -8.68 -21.21
CA ASN A 154 15.30 -7.86 -20.45
C ASN A 154 15.01 -6.56 -21.20
N VAL A 155 13.74 -6.17 -21.23
CA VAL A 155 13.30 -4.87 -21.73
C VAL A 155 13.23 -3.92 -20.54
N ASP A 156 13.86 -2.76 -20.67
CA ASP A 156 13.73 -1.71 -19.68
C ASP A 156 12.33 -1.09 -19.76
N ILE A 157 11.55 -1.29 -18.70
CA ILE A 157 10.24 -0.66 -18.54
C ILE A 157 10.48 0.57 -17.68
N GLN A 158 10.48 1.73 -18.32
CA GLN A 158 10.47 3.01 -17.62
C GLN A 158 9.28 3.08 -16.65
N ASP A 159 9.43 3.83 -15.56
CA ASP A 159 8.43 4.00 -14.48
C ASP A 159 7.07 4.59 -14.94
N ASP A 160 6.94 4.93 -16.23
CA ASP A 160 5.77 5.54 -16.85
C ASP A 160 4.79 4.53 -17.44
N ILE A 161 5.21 3.31 -17.80
CA ILE A 161 4.29 2.23 -18.18
C ILE A 161 3.59 1.76 -16.92
N LYS A 162 2.25 1.81 -16.88
CA LYS A 162 1.45 1.45 -15.69
C LYS A 162 0.30 0.51 -16.03
N SER A 163 0.18 0.08 -17.29
CA SER A 163 -0.90 -0.76 -17.77
C SER A 163 -0.48 -1.72 -18.89
N TRP A 164 -1.26 -2.79 -19.07
CA TRP A 164 -1.11 -3.71 -20.20
C TRP A 164 -1.27 -3.03 -21.57
N SER A 165 -2.16 -2.04 -21.68
CA SER A 165 -2.41 -1.32 -22.94
C SER A 165 -1.20 -0.48 -23.36
N GLU A 166 -0.54 0.19 -22.40
CA GLU A 166 0.69 0.93 -22.66
C GLU A 166 1.84 -0.02 -23.01
N LEU A 167 1.95 -1.16 -22.32
CA LEU A 167 2.95 -2.17 -22.64
C LEU A 167 2.76 -2.75 -24.04
N GLU A 168 1.53 -3.01 -24.47
CA GLU A 168 1.21 -3.45 -25.82
C GLU A 168 1.49 -2.35 -26.86
N THR A 169 1.19 -1.10 -26.53
CA THR A 169 1.49 0.06 -27.39
C THR A 169 3.00 0.21 -27.59
N LYS A 170 3.80 0.07 -26.53
CA LYS A 170 5.26 0.08 -26.62
C LYS A 170 5.79 -1.07 -27.45
N ALA A 171 5.28 -2.29 -27.27
CA ALA A 171 5.68 -3.45 -28.06
C ALA A 171 5.46 -3.20 -29.57
N LYS A 172 4.33 -2.57 -29.93
CA LYS A 172 4.01 -2.16 -31.30
C LYS A 172 4.92 -1.04 -31.80
N GLN A 173 5.15 -0.01 -30.99
CA GLN A 173 6.03 1.13 -31.33
C GLN A 173 7.48 0.71 -31.55
N GLU A 174 7.97 -0.24 -30.75
CA GLU A 174 9.33 -0.77 -30.88
C GLU A 174 9.46 -1.86 -31.95
N GLU A 175 8.35 -2.29 -32.55
CA GLU A 175 8.33 -3.41 -33.49
C GLU A 175 9.07 -4.62 -32.91
N LYS A 176 8.68 -5.05 -31.71
CA LYS A 176 9.25 -6.22 -31.02
C LYS A 176 8.17 -7.06 -30.38
N CYS A 177 8.40 -8.37 -30.36
CA CYS A 177 7.60 -9.29 -29.55
C CYS A 177 8.05 -9.24 -28.08
N PHE A 178 7.16 -8.82 -27.19
CA PHE A 178 7.42 -8.77 -25.76
C PHE A 178 6.88 -10.02 -25.06
N TYR A 179 7.78 -10.81 -24.47
CA TYR A 179 7.47 -11.93 -23.60
C TYR A 179 7.37 -11.43 -22.16
N VAL A 180 6.17 -11.52 -21.58
CA VAL A 180 5.88 -11.01 -20.25
C VAL A 180 5.85 -12.16 -19.26
N PHE A 181 6.69 -12.08 -18.24
CA PHE A 181 6.85 -13.10 -17.21
C PHE A 181 6.35 -12.58 -15.87
N ARG A 182 5.76 -13.47 -15.06
CA ARG A 182 5.63 -13.28 -13.63
C ARG A 182 6.47 -14.33 -12.93
N LYS A 183 7.54 -13.88 -12.25
CA LYS A 183 8.61 -14.77 -11.79
C LYS A 183 9.14 -15.59 -12.98
N ASN A 184 9.01 -16.91 -12.95
CA ASN A 184 9.51 -17.81 -13.99
C ASN A 184 8.43 -18.29 -14.96
N ARG A 185 7.21 -17.76 -14.86
CA ARG A 185 6.08 -18.19 -15.71
C ARG A 185 5.80 -17.14 -16.78
N LEU A 186 5.82 -17.55 -18.04
CA LEU A 186 5.31 -16.75 -19.15
C LEU A 186 3.80 -16.55 -18.95
N VAL A 187 3.35 -15.30 -18.91
CA VAL A 187 1.94 -14.93 -18.70
C VAL A 187 1.31 -14.31 -19.94
N ALA A 188 2.10 -13.71 -20.82
CA ALA A 188 1.63 -13.17 -22.10
C ALA A 188 2.80 -13.04 -23.10
N ALA A 189 2.45 -12.99 -24.38
CA ALA A 189 3.32 -12.54 -25.44
C ALA A 189 2.58 -11.48 -26.25
N LEU A 190 3.19 -10.30 -26.41
CA LEU A 190 2.58 -9.12 -27.02
C LEU A 190 3.26 -8.81 -28.34
N ASN A 191 2.48 -8.25 -29.28
CA ASN A 191 2.95 -7.90 -30.63
C ASN A 191 3.61 -9.10 -31.35
N GLN A 192 2.93 -10.26 -31.30
CA GLN A 192 3.28 -11.46 -32.05
C GLN A 192 2.89 -11.29 -33.53
N THR A 193 3.41 -10.28 -34.21
CA THR A 193 3.44 -10.30 -35.68
C THR A 193 4.54 -11.25 -36.11
N ASN A 194 4.27 -12.09 -37.11
CA ASN A 194 5.08 -13.24 -37.52
C ASN A 194 6.56 -12.88 -37.80
N TYR A 195 7.41 -12.93 -36.77
CA TYR A 195 8.87 -13.01 -36.96
C TYR A 195 9.17 -14.43 -37.44
N HIS A 196 9.09 -14.63 -38.75
CA HIS A 196 9.82 -15.72 -39.37
C HIS A 196 11.30 -15.44 -39.10
N ILE A 197 11.89 -16.24 -38.22
CA ILE A 197 13.34 -16.33 -38.08
C ILE A 197 13.83 -16.85 -39.44
N ASN A 198 14.37 -15.95 -40.26
CA ASN A 198 15.20 -16.33 -41.41
C ASN A 198 16.61 -16.65 -40.90
#